data_AF-R8W667-F1
#
_entry.id   AF-R8W667-F1
#
_cell.length_a   1.000
_cell.length_b   1.000
_cell.length_c   1.000
_cell.angle_alpha   90.00
_cell.angle_beta   90.00
_cell.angle_gamma   90.00
#
_symmetry.space_group_name_H-M   'P 1'
#
loop_
_entity.id
_entity.type
_entity.pdbx_description
1 polymer ?
#
loop_
_entity_poly.entity_id
_entity_poly.type
_entity_poly.pdbx_seq_one_letter_code
_entity_poly.pdbx_strand_id
1 'polypeptide(L)'
;MAQSLFEVVKQSVTTIAAAEHYGIEVNRSGMAKCPFHSDQSPSLKLNNEYYYCFGCGATGDVIDFVARLFQLSNKDAAEKIAADFGLQYDNHVPYVLPKRTATAAQIQKQRERYTFGVLVRYHRQLQEWLEMYSPESPEQEIDPRYVEAIHQKDYVEYLMDTILSGDPEEKTSICAERNPDIRKIVHRLSQLSNENKQLKDESLSR
;
A
#
# COMPACT_ATOMS: atom_id res chain seq x y z
N MET A 1 6.23 42.69 3.46
CA MET A 1 6.39 41.69 4.54
C MET A 1 5.93 40.36 3.96
N ALA A 2 6.80 39.36 3.88
CA ALA A 2 6.42 38.05 3.35
C ALA A 2 5.42 37.40 4.32
N GLN A 3 4.20 37.14 3.86
CA GLN A 3 3.19 36.47 4.66
C GLN A 3 3.53 34.98 4.77
N SER A 4 3.44 34.43 5.97
CA SER A 4 3.64 33.00 6.19
C SER A 4 2.51 32.18 5.56
N LEU A 5 2.79 30.94 5.16
CA LEU A 5 1.78 30.02 4.61
C LEU A 5 0.51 29.94 5.48
N PHE A 6 0.69 29.86 6.80
CA PHE A 6 -0.43 29.78 7.76
C PHE A 6 -1.28 31.06 7.74
N GLU A 7 -0.67 32.23 7.61
CA GLU A 7 -1.40 33.50 7.51
C GLU A 7 -2.16 33.61 6.19
N VAL A 8 -1.51 33.26 5.07
CA VAL A 8 -2.13 33.27 3.74
C VAL A 8 -3.36 32.37 3.73
N VAL A 9 -3.25 31.14 4.24
CA VAL A 9 -4.37 30.20 4.30
C VAL A 9 -5.50 30.72 5.17
N LYS A 10 -5.20 31.19 6.39
CA LYS A 10 -6.23 31.70 7.33
C LYS A 10 -6.93 32.97 6.84
N GLN A 11 -6.25 33.80 6.06
CA GLN A 11 -6.83 35.03 5.50
C GLN A 11 -7.64 34.77 4.22
N SER A 12 -7.30 33.71 3.47
CA SER A 12 -7.86 33.47 2.14
C SER A 12 -8.97 32.42 2.13
N VAL A 13 -8.97 31.47 3.07
CA VAL A 13 -9.89 30.33 3.05
C VAL A 13 -10.63 30.22 4.38
N THR A 14 -11.96 30.23 4.31
CA THR A 14 -12.83 30.03 5.46
C THR A 14 -13.06 28.55 5.74
N THR A 15 -13.44 28.20 6.97
CA THR A 15 -13.76 26.79 7.27
C THR A 15 -14.96 26.27 6.46
N ILE A 16 -15.91 27.15 6.14
CA ILE A 16 -17.07 26.83 5.29
C ILE A 16 -16.61 26.51 3.87
N ALA A 17 -15.78 27.37 3.27
CA ALA A 17 -15.28 27.16 1.91
C ALA A 17 -14.46 25.87 1.81
N ALA A 18 -13.63 25.57 2.82
CA ALA A 18 -12.91 24.30 2.89
C ALA A 18 -13.86 23.11 3.00
N ALA A 19 -14.87 23.16 3.88
CA ALA A 19 -15.85 22.09 4.03
C ALA A 19 -16.60 21.81 2.72
N GLU A 20 -17.11 22.84 2.05
CA GLU A 20 -17.81 22.73 0.78
C GLU A 20 -16.91 22.14 -0.32
N HIS A 21 -15.66 22.60 -0.41
CA HIS A 21 -14.69 22.09 -1.39
C HIS A 21 -14.42 20.58 -1.22
N TYR A 22 -14.40 20.07 0.01
CA TYR A 22 -14.22 18.65 0.30
C TYR A 22 -15.52 17.84 0.31
N GLY A 23 -16.63 18.41 -0.20
CA GLY A 23 -17.89 17.70 -0.38
C GLY A 23 -18.76 17.60 0.88
N ILE A 24 -18.57 18.48 1.86
CA ILE A 24 -19.40 18.55 3.06
C ILE A 24 -20.47 19.62 2.84
N GLU A 25 -21.73 19.19 2.83
CA GLU A 25 -22.86 20.10 2.66
C GLU A 25 -23.09 20.93 3.93
N VAL A 26 -22.93 22.25 3.80
CA VAL A 26 -23.17 23.22 4.87
C VAL A 26 -24.50 23.92 4.62
N ASN A 27 -25.38 23.93 5.62
CA ASN A 27 -26.66 24.63 5.50
C ASN A 27 -26.52 26.15 5.73
N ARG A 28 -27.60 26.92 5.45
CA ARG A 28 -27.62 28.38 5.64
C ARG A 28 -27.33 28.85 7.07
N SER A 29 -27.49 27.97 8.05
CA SER A 29 -27.19 28.21 9.46
C SER A 29 -25.74 27.85 9.82
N GLY A 30 -24.88 27.47 8.86
CA GLY A 30 -23.52 27.04 9.10
C GLY A 30 -23.41 25.69 9.79
N MET A 31 -24.42 24.83 9.67
CA MET A 31 -24.42 23.48 10.26
C MET A 31 -24.21 22.42 9.17
N ALA A 32 -23.43 21.39 9.51
CA ALA A 32 -23.12 20.26 8.64
C ALA A 32 -23.09 18.95 9.42
N LYS A 33 -23.12 17.82 8.70
CA LYS A 33 -22.83 16.50 9.30
C LYS A 33 -21.33 16.43 9.60
N CYS A 34 -21.00 15.97 10.80
CA CYS A 34 -19.60 15.86 11.20
C CYS A 34 -18.92 14.71 10.45
N PRO A 35 -17.78 14.93 9.78
CA PRO A 35 -17.01 13.85 9.16
C PRO A 35 -16.16 13.06 10.17
N PHE A 36 -16.03 13.54 11.41
CA PHE A 36 -15.14 12.97 12.44
C PHE A 36 -15.81 11.90 13.31
N HIS A 37 -17.13 11.80 13.28
CA HIS A 37 -17.88 10.77 13.99
C HIS A 37 -19.15 10.41 13.22
N SER A 38 -19.69 9.21 13.45
CA SER A 38 -20.93 8.78 12.82
C SER A 38 -22.13 9.46 13.49
N ASP A 39 -22.69 10.48 12.85
CA ASP A 39 -23.91 11.18 13.28
C ASP A 39 -25.00 11.10 12.22
N GLN A 40 -26.24 10.94 12.65
CA GLN A 40 -27.41 11.06 11.78
C GLN A 40 -27.88 12.52 11.65
N SER A 41 -27.52 13.36 12.61
CA SER A 41 -27.90 14.77 12.70
C SER A 41 -26.74 15.71 12.39
N PRO A 42 -26.99 16.91 11.82
CA PRO A 42 -25.94 17.90 11.60
C PRO A 42 -25.50 18.50 12.93
N SER A 43 -24.33 18.07 13.42
CA SER A 43 -23.75 18.46 14.71
C SER A 43 -22.47 19.30 14.60
N LEU A 44 -21.98 19.54 13.38
CA LEU A 44 -20.81 20.37 13.11
C LEU A 44 -21.25 21.80 12.80
N LYS A 45 -20.83 22.78 13.60
CA LYS A 45 -21.00 24.21 13.36
C LYS A 45 -19.73 24.76 12.72
N LEU A 46 -19.88 25.42 11.57
CA LEU A 46 -18.84 26.06 10.79
C LEU A 46 -19.12 27.56 10.73
N ASN A 47 -18.09 28.37 11.05
CA ASN A 47 -18.07 29.81 10.86
C ASN A 47 -16.92 30.19 9.92
N ASN A 48 -16.71 31.47 9.64
CA ASN A 48 -15.61 31.85 8.74
C ASN A 48 -14.22 31.48 9.28
N GLU A 49 -14.03 31.56 10.60
CA GLU A 49 -12.71 31.41 11.23
C GLU A 49 -12.47 30.06 11.90
N TYR A 50 -13.53 29.43 12.42
CA TYR A 50 -13.42 28.21 13.23
C TYR A 50 -14.58 27.23 12.99
N TYR A 51 -14.35 25.98 13.37
CA TYR A 51 -15.37 24.94 13.45
C TYR A 51 -15.50 24.41 14.88
N TYR A 52 -16.69 23.93 15.22
CA TYR A 52 -16.95 23.22 16.46
C TYR A 52 -18.00 22.14 16.26
N CYS A 53 -17.70 20.92 16.67
CA CYS A 53 -18.67 19.83 16.67
C CYS A 53 -19.23 19.59 18.07
N PHE A 54 -20.54 19.73 18.22
CA PHE A 54 -21.24 19.49 19.48
C PHE A 54 -21.33 18.01 19.86
N GLY A 55 -21.15 17.09 18.90
CA GLY A 55 -21.21 15.64 19.14
C GLY A 55 -19.89 15.05 19.66
N CYS A 56 -18.77 15.36 19.00
CA CYS A 56 -17.46 14.80 19.34
C CYS A 56 -16.50 15.79 20.03
N GLY A 57 -16.88 17.07 20.15
CA GLY A 57 -16.04 18.11 20.76
C GLY A 57 -14.86 18.57 19.88
N ALA A 58 -14.78 18.11 18.62
CA ALA A 58 -13.73 18.56 17.70
C ALA A 58 -13.87 20.07 17.45
N THR A 59 -12.76 20.80 17.57
CA THR A 59 -12.69 22.25 17.42
C THR A 59 -11.36 22.65 16.81
N GLY A 60 -11.34 23.79 16.12
CA GLY A 60 -10.13 24.38 15.55
C GLY A 60 -10.41 25.34 14.42
N ASP A 61 -9.36 25.76 13.74
CA ASP A 61 -9.44 26.60 12.54
C ASP A 61 -9.52 25.77 11.24
N VAL A 62 -9.45 26.45 10.09
CA VAL A 62 -9.50 25.79 8.77
C VAL A 62 -8.36 24.78 8.56
N ILE A 63 -7.19 25.02 9.14
CA ILE A 63 -6.03 24.14 9.03
C ILE A 63 -6.23 22.93 9.92
N ASP A 64 -6.69 23.13 11.16
CA ASP A 64 -7.03 22.03 12.07
C ASP A 64 -8.15 21.14 11.50
N PHE A 65 -9.11 21.74 10.81
CA PHE A 65 -10.20 21.02 10.16
C PHE A 65 -9.68 20.06 9.09
N VAL A 66 -8.87 20.57 8.16
CA VAL A 66 -8.27 19.78 7.07
C VAL A 66 -7.26 18.78 7.61
N ALA A 67 -6.48 19.16 8.64
CA ALA A 67 -5.54 18.27 9.31
C ALA A 67 -6.25 17.04 9.89
N ARG A 68 -7.40 17.23 10.56
CA ARG A 68 -8.19 16.11 11.07
C ARG A 68 -8.88 15.31 9.96
N LEU A 69 -9.40 15.99 8.94
CA LEU A 69 -10.11 15.36 7.82
C LEU A 69 -9.20 14.39 7.05
N PHE A 70 -7.94 14.77 6.82
CA PHE A 70 -6.97 13.99 6.06
C PHE A 70 -5.92 13.28 6.91
N GLN A 71 -5.96 13.43 8.24
CA GLN A 71 -4.95 12.91 9.18
C GLN A 71 -3.53 13.40 8.84
N LEU A 72 -3.40 14.70 8.59
CA LEU A 72 -2.17 15.38 8.20
C LEU A 72 -1.60 16.21 9.35
N SER A 73 -0.32 16.58 9.27
CA SER A 73 0.25 17.60 10.15
C SER A 73 -0.32 18.99 9.81
N ASN A 74 -0.31 19.94 10.74
CA ASN A 74 -0.81 21.30 10.49
C ASN A 74 -0.10 21.99 9.33
N LYS A 75 1.19 21.71 9.13
CA LYS A 75 1.95 22.22 7.98
C LYS A 75 1.47 21.60 6.67
N ASP A 76 1.35 20.27 6.63
CA ASP A 76 0.88 19.55 5.44
C ASP A 76 -0.56 19.94 5.07
N ALA A 77 -1.42 20.17 6.06
CA ALA A 77 -2.78 20.63 5.86
C ALA A 77 -2.82 22.05 5.28
N ALA A 78 -1.98 22.97 5.75
CA ALA A 78 -1.87 24.31 5.21
C ALA A 78 -1.35 24.29 3.75
N GLU A 79 -0.34 23.47 3.44
CA GLU A 79 0.20 23.30 2.09
C GLU A 79 -0.85 22.68 1.15
N LYS A 80 -1.64 21.70 1.63
CA LYS A 80 -2.75 21.13 0.88
C LYS A 80 -3.83 22.16 0.57
N ILE A 81 -4.25 22.98 1.55
CA ILE A 81 -5.23 24.05 1.32
C ILE A 81 -4.68 25.05 0.29
N ALA A 82 -3.42 25.45 0.41
CA ALA A 82 -2.81 26.36 -0.55
C ALA A 82 -2.79 25.75 -1.97
N ALA A 83 -2.48 24.47 -2.12
CA ALA A 83 -2.50 23.78 -3.41
C ALA A 83 -3.92 23.67 -4.00
N ASP A 84 -4.90 23.26 -3.19
CA ASP A 84 -6.28 23.02 -3.63
C ASP A 84 -7.00 24.34 -3.99
N PHE A 85 -6.69 25.43 -3.30
CA PHE A 85 -7.25 26.77 -3.56
C PHE A 85 -6.36 27.67 -4.42
N GLY A 86 -5.21 27.18 -4.90
CA GLY A 86 -4.29 27.92 -5.77
C GLY A 86 -3.64 29.14 -5.11
N LEU A 87 -3.40 29.11 -3.80
CA LEU A 87 -2.80 30.21 -3.05
C LEU A 87 -1.29 30.26 -3.29
N GLN A 88 -0.78 31.42 -3.68
CA GLN A 88 0.65 31.66 -3.83
C GLN A 88 1.24 32.13 -2.50
N TYR A 89 2.35 31.53 -2.09
CA TYR A 89 3.14 31.96 -0.93
C TYR A 89 4.63 31.89 -1.27
N ASP A 90 5.44 32.71 -0.60
CA ASP A 90 6.81 33.07 -0.99
C ASP A 90 7.86 31.95 -0.78
N ASN A 91 7.42 30.70 -0.64
CA ASN A 91 8.30 29.54 -0.44
C ASN A 91 7.79 28.35 -1.26
N HIS A 92 7.98 28.43 -2.57
CA HIS A 92 7.58 27.40 -3.51
C HIS A 92 8.51 26.18 -3.43
N VAL A 93 8.42 25.41 -2.34
CA VAL A 93 8.81 24.00 -2.33
C VAL A 93 7.57 23.23 -2.77
N PRO A 94 7.59 22.46 -3.87
CA PRO A 94 6.46 21.65 -4.28
C PRO A 94 6.00 20.78 -3.11
N TYR A 95 4.75 20.95 -2.70
CA TYR A 95 4.14 20.09 -1.70
C TYR A 95 4.11 18.66 -2.22
N VAL A 96 4.99 17.81 -1.68
CA VAL A 96 4.92 16.36 -1.87
C VAL A 96 4.08 15.84 -0.72
N LEU A 97 2.83 15.45 -1.00
CA LEU A 97 2.00 14.72 -0.04
C LEU A 97 2.88 13.65 0.65
N PRO A 98 2.99 13.63 1.99
CA PRO A 98 3.70 12.57 2.67
C PRO A 98 3.05 11.25 2.27
N LYS A 99 3.77 10.43 1.50
CA LYS A 99 3.29 9.09 1.13
C LYS A 99 3.00 8.38 2.45
N ARG A 100 1.74 8.00 2.69
CA ARG A 100 1.35 7.15 3.83
C ARG A 100 2.33 5.98 3.90
N THR A 101 3.21 5.98 4.88
CA THR A 101 4.13 4.87 5.09
C THR A 101 3.30 3.69 5.58
N ALA A 102 3.41 2.55 4.90
CA ALA A 102 2.68 1.34 5.29
C ALA A 102 2.98 0.99 6.76
N THR A 103 1.96 0.63 7.52
CA THR A 103 2.13 0.19 8.91
C THR A 103 2.92 -1.12 8.96
N ALA A 104 3.53 -1.45 10.11
CA ALA A 104 4.26 -2.71 10.28
C ALA A 104 3.40 -3.94 9.90
N ALA A 105 2.11 -3.92 10.25
CA ALA A 105 1.16 -4.97 9.88
C ALA A 105 0.89 -5.03 8.36
N GLN A 106 0.82 -3.87 7.68
CA GLN A 106 0.67 -3.81 6.23
C GLN A 106 1.93 -4.29 5.52
N ILE A 107 3.12 -3.90 6.01
CA ILE A 107 4.42 -4.37 5.50
C ILE A 107 4.52 -5.89 5.66
N GLN A 108 4.17 -6.41 6.84
CA GLN A 108 4.20 -7.85 7.11
C GLN A 108 3.25 -8.61 6.18
N LYS A 109 2.00 -8.16 6.05
CA LYS A 109 1.04 -8.75 5.11
C LYS A 109 1.51 -8.68 3.66
N GLN A 110 2.18 -7.60 3.27
CA GLN A 110 2.76 -7.47 1.94
C GLN A 110 3.91 -8.45 1.71
N ARG A 111 4.77 -8.66 2.71
CA ARG A 111 5.84 -9.66 2.67
C ARG A 111 5.29 -11.07 2.58
N GLU A 112 4.28 -11.42 3.37
CA GLU A 112 3.59 -12.71 3.29
C GLU A 112 3.01 -12.96 1.90
N ARG A 113 2.31 -11.97 1.32
CA ARG A 113 1.78 -12.07 -0.04
C ARG A 113 2.87 -12.25 -1.09
N TYR A 114 3.98 -11.52 -0.95
CA TYR A 114 5.12 -11.64 -1.85
C TYR A 114 5.74 -13.05 -1.77
N THR A 115 6.09 -13.49 -0.56
CA THR A 115 6.72 -14.78 -0.31
C THR A 115 5.82 -15.92 -0.79
N PHE A 116 4.53 -15.88 -0.45
CA PHE A 116 3.56 -16.86 -0.93
C PHE A 116 3.46 -16.87 -2.46
N GLY A 117 3.44 -15.69 -3.10
CA GLY A 117 3.43 -15.58 -4.56
C GLY A 117 4.67 -16.18 -5.22
N VAL A 118 5.85 -16.02 -4.61
CA VAL A 118 7.09 -16.68 -5.07
C VAL A 118 6.97 -18.20 -4.97
N LEU A 119 6.50 -18.71 -3.83
CA LEU A 119 6.34 -20.15 -3.60
C LEU A 119 5.34 -20.77 -4.56
N VAL A 120 4.17 -20.14 -4.76
CA VAL A 120 3.15 -20.62 -5.72
C VAL A 120 3.69 -20.70 -7.14
N ARG A 121 4.46 -19.69 -7.58
CA ARG A 121 5.07 -19.70 -8.92
C ARG A 121 6.06 -20.83 -9.08
N TYR A 122 6.87 -21.09 -8.06
CA TYR A 122 7.83 -22.18 -8.09
C TYR A 122 7.15 -23.54 -8.00
N HIS A 123 6.20 -23.72 -7.09
CA HIS A 123 5.39 -24.93 -6.97
C HIS A 123 4.73 -25.31 -8.30
N ARG A 124 4.10 -24.35 -8.98
CA ARG A 124 3.52 -24.59 -10.31
C ARG A 124 4.57 -25.08 -11.31
N GLN A 125 5.76 -24.49 -11.31
CA GLN A 125 6.83 -24.93 -12.20
C GLN A 125 7.30 -26.35 -11.88
N LEU A 126 7.38 -26.72 -10.59
CA LEU A 126 7.73 -28.07 -10.19
C LEU A 126 6.65 -29.08 -10.61
N GLN A 127 5.36 -28.72 -10.47
CA GLN A 127 4.26 -29.56 -10.97
C GLN A 127 4.36 -29.78 -12.48
N GLU A 128 4.59 -28.71 -13.24
CA GLU A 128 4.80 -28.78 -14.69
C GLU A 128 5.98 -29.71 -15.05
N TRP A 129 7.07 -29.69 -14.28
CA TRP A 129 8.22 -30.56 -14.52
C TRP A 129 7.99 -32.02 -14.13
N LEU A 130 7.24 -32.28 -13.06
CA LEU A 130 6.84 -33.63 -12.69
C LEU A 130 6.00 -34.28 -13.78
N GLU A 131 5.15 -33.49 -14.45
CA GLU A 131 4.33 -33.97 -15.55
C GLU A 131 5.13 -34.15 -16.85
N MET A 132 5.88 -33.12 -17.28
CA MET A 132 6.56 -33.13 -18.58
C MET A 132 7.81 -34.00 -18.64
N TYR A 133 8.52 -34.16 -17.51
CA TYR A 133 9.81 -34.83 -17.46
C TYR A 133 9.76 -36.14 -16.66
N SER A 134 8.56 -36.67 -16.40
CA SER A 134 8.43 -37.99 -15.78
C SER A 134 9.09 -39.05 -16.66
N PRO A 135 9.97 -39.89 -16.12
CA PRO A 135 10.49 -41.03 -16.86
C PRO A 135 9.35 -42.02 -17.14
N GLU A 136 9.27 -42.51 -18.38
CA GLU A 136 8.27 -43.49 -18.82
C GLU A 136 8.72 -44.93 -18.55
N SER A 137 10.03 -45.15 -18.39
CA SER A 137 10.59 -46.45 -18.02
C SER A 137 11.77 -46.31 -17.04
N PRO A 138 12.07 -47.34 -16.23
CA PRO A 138 13.19 -47.33 -15.29
C PRO A 138 14.58 -47.18 -15.93
N GLU A 139 14.71 -47.51 -17.21
CA GLU A 139 15.97 -47.45 -17.96
C GLU A 139 16.22 -46.08 -18.61
N GLN A 140 15.24 -45.18 -18.58
CA GLN A 140 15.35 -43.83 -19.15
C GLN A 140 16.29 -42.96 -18.32
N GLU A 141 17.11 -42.14 -19.00
CA GLU A 141 17.91 -41.11 -18.35
C GLU A 141 16.99 -40.06 -17.71
N ILE A 142 17.22 -39.79 -16.42
CA ILE A 142 16.35 -38.91 -15.63
C ILE A 142 16.72 -37.44 -15.88
N ASP A 143 15.76 -36.62 -16.31
CA ASP A 143 15.97 -35.19 -16.52
C ASP A 143 16.24 -34.49 -15.17
N PRO A 144 17.28 -33.62 -15.07
CA PRO A 144 17.58 -32.89 -13.84
C PRO A 144 16.41 -32.07 -13.28
N ARG A 145 15.50 -31.57 -14.14
CA ARG A 145 14.31 -30.82 -13.73
C ARG A 145 13.31 -31.69 -12.98
N TYR A 146 13.17 -32.95 -13.40
CA TYR A 146 12.33 -33.93 -12.69
C TYR A 146 12.90 -34.21 -11.30
N VAL A 147 14.22 -34.41 -11.21
CA VAL A 147 14.92 -34.61 -9.94
C VAL A 147 14.76 -33.42 -9.00
N GLU A 148 14.90 -32.19 -9.51
CA GLU A 148 14.68 -30.96 -8.75
C GLU A 148 13.24 -30.90 -8.24
N ALA A 149 12.27 -31.19 -9.11
CA ALA A 149 10.85 -31.12 -8.78
C ALA A 149 10.46 -32.09 -7.64
N ILE A 150 10.92 -33.35 -7.70
CA ILE A 150 10.67 -34.31 -6.62
C ILE A 150 11.25 -33.81 -5.31
N HIS A 151 12.51 -33.34 -5.30
CA HIS A 151 13.18 -32.95 -4.07
C HIS A 151 12.62 -31.67 -3.44
N GLN A 152 12.06 -30.77 -4.24
CA GLN A 152 11.64 -29.46 -3.77
C GLN A 152 10.14 -29.36 -3.51
N LYS A 153 9.30 -30.17 -4.16
CA LYS A 153 7.84 -30.04 -4.10
C LYS A 153 7.31 -30.02 -2.66
N ASP A 154 7.63 -31.04 -1.86
CA ASP A 154 7.04 -31.18 -0.53
C ASP A 154 7.58 -30.11 0.44
N TYR A 155 8.83 -29.69 0.26
CA TYR A 155 9.40 -28.60 1.05
C TYR A 155 8.73 -27.26 0.73
N VAL A 156 8.45 -26.99 -0.55
CA VAL A 156 7.74 -25.77 -0.96
C VAL A 156 6.30 -25.77 -0.43
N GLU A 157 5.63 -26.92 -0.45
CA GLU A 157 4.29 -27.08 0.14
C GLU A 157 4.29 -26.82 1.64
N TYR A 158 5.28 -27.36 2.36
CA TYR A 158 5.46 -27.06 3.78
C TYR A 158 5.59 -25.54 4.02
N LEU A 159 6.43 -24.83 3.26
CA LEU A 159 6.58 -23.38 3.39
C LEU A 159 5.28 -22.63 3.08
N MET A 160 4.51 -23.08 2.10
CA MET A 160 3.21 -22.51 1.76
C MET A 160 2.20 -22.69 2.89
N ASP A 161 2.12 -23.89 3.46
CA ASP A 161 1.24 -24.21 4.58
C ASP A 161 1.61 -23.40 5.82
N THR A 162 2.90 -23.21 6.11
CA THR A 162 3.32 -22.34 7.22
C THR A 162 2.87 -20.89 7.02
N ILE A 163 2.90 -20.35 5.80
CA ILE A 163 2.41 -18.99 5.53
C ILE A 163 0.88 -18.88 5.70
N LEU A 164 0.13 -19.95 5.39
CA LEU A 164 -1.33 -19.94 5.52
C LEU A 164 -1.76 -20.15 6.98
N SER A 165 -1.27 -21.21 7.61
CA SER A 165 -1.77 -21.70 8.91
C SER A 165 -0.78 -21.62 10.07
N GLY A 166 0.48 -21.25 9.85
CA GLY A 166 1.48 -21.15 10.91
C GLY A 166 1.22 -20.01 11.90
N ASP A 167 2.01 -19.99 12.97
CA ASP A 167 1.95 -18.90 13.93
C ASP A 167 2.65 -17.62 13.39
N PRO A 168 2.43 -16.45 14.01
CA PRO A 168 3.03 -15.20 13.54
C PRO A 168 4.57 -15.19 13.52
N GLU A 169 5.23 -15.93 14.40
CA GLU A 169 6.70 -15.98 14.50
C GLU A 169 7.28 -16.82 13.36
N GLU A 170 6.70 -17.99 13.10
CA GLU A 170 7.04 -18.84 11.96
C GLU A 170 6.86 -18.10 10.63
N LYS A 171 5.71 -17.42 10.46
CA LYS A 171 5.42 -16.59 9.27
C LYS A 171 6.45 -15.48 9.08
N THR A 172 6.83 -14.82 10.17
CA THR A 172 7.83 -13.74 10.15
C THR A 172 9.21 -14.27 9.76
N SER A 173 9.60 -15.44 10.26
CA SER A 173 10.86 -16.09 9.94
C SER A 173 10.97 -16.48 8.45
N ILE A 174 9.90 -17.06 7.89
CA ILE A 174 9.84 -17.44 6.47
C ILE A 174 9.83 -16.19 5.58
N CYS A 175 9.06 -15.17 5.94
CA CYS A 175 8.91 -13.94 5.16
C CYS A 175 10.04 -12.92 5.40
N ALA A 176 11.06 -13.27 6.17
CA ALA A 176 12.20 -12.41 6.42
C ALA A 176 12.97 -12.13 5.13
N GLU A 177 13.38 -10.87 4.91
CA GLU A 177 14.11 -10.46 3.69
C GLU A 177 15.41 -11.25 3.45
N ARG A 178 16.01 -11.75 4.54
CA ARG A 178 17.27 -12.52 4.49
C ARG A 178 17.05 -14.03 4.50
N ASN A 179 15.81 -14.51 4.37
CA ASN A 179 15.53 -15.95 4.34
C ASN A 179 16.26 -16.60 3.15
N PRO A 180 17.20 -17.55 3.39
CA PRO A 180 18.06 -18.10 2.35
C PRO A 180 17.27 -18.94 1.35
N ASP A 181 16.22 -19.64 1.80
CA ASP A 181 15.47 -20.58 0.96
C ASP A 181 14.57 -19.82 -0.01
N ILE A 182 13.87 -18.78 0.46
CA ILE A 182 13.11 -17.89 -0.41
C ILE A 182 14.02 -17.21 -1.44
N ARG A 183 15.22 -16.77 -1.04
CA ARG A 183 16.18 -16.16 -1.98
C ARG A 183 16.68 -17.13 -3.04
N LYS A 184 16.97 -18.38 -2.68
CA LYS A 184 17.34 -19.43 -3.64
C LYS A 184 16.21 -19.66 -4.65
N ILE A 185 14.97 -19.76 -4.18
CA ILE A 185 13.79 -19.96 -5.05
C ILE A 185 13.61 -18.77 -6.00
N VAL A 186 13.69 -17.52 -5.51
CA VAL A 186 13.63 -16.32 -6.36
C VAL A 186 14.72 -16.33 -7.42
N HIS A 187 15.95 -16.68 -7.06
CA HIS A 187 17.05 -16.77 -8.01
C HIS A 187 16.80 -17.84 -9.07
N ARG A 188 16.35 -19.03 -8.67
CA ARG A 188 16.01 -20.12 -9.59
C ARG A 188 14.91 -19.71 -10.58
N LEU A 189 13.83 -19.09 -10.09
CA LEU A 189 12.76 -18.57 -10.94
C LEU A 189 13.26 -17.51 -11.95
N SER A 190 14.23 -16.69 -11.57
CA SER A 190 14.83 -15.73 -12.49
C SER A 190 15.66 -16.40 -13.58
N GLN A 191 16.41 -17.46 -13.26
CA GLN A 191 17.16 -18.24 -14.26
C GLN A 191 16.20 -18.85 -15.28
N LEU A 192 15.12 -19.48 -14.80
CA LEU A 192 14.09 -20.08 -15.65
C LEU A 192 13.40 -19.08 -16.57
N SER A 193 13.11 -17.88 -16.07
CA SER A 193 12.53 -16.82 -16.90
C SER A 193 13.46 -16.40 -18.04
N ASN A 194 14.78 -16.42 -17.82
CA ASN A 194 15.76 -16.08 -18.83
C ASN A 194 15.92 -17.20 -19.86
N GLU A 195 16.00 -18.46 -19.41
CA GLU A 195 16.05 -19.65 -20.27
C GLU A 195 14.83 -19.69 -21.20
N ASN A 196 13.63 -19.51 -20.65
CA ASN A 196 12.38 -19.48 -21.44
C ASN A 196 12.33 -18.31 -22.44
N LYS A 197 12.96 -17.18 -22.13
CA LYS A 197 13.03 -16.04 -23.04
C LYS A 197 13.97 -16.33 -24.22
N GLN A 198 15.15 -16.90 -23.95
CA GLN A 198 16.11 -17.30 -24.98
C GLN A 198 15.49 -18.31 -25.96
N LEU A 199 14.79 -19.33 -25.45
CA LEU A 199 14.11 -20.32 -26.29
C LEU A 199 13.03 -19.72 -27.20
N LYS A 200 12.33 -18.66 -26.74
CA LYS A 200 11.35 -17.94 -27.55
C LYS A 200 12.01 -17.07 -28.62
N ASP A 201 13.08 -16.38 -28.27
CA ASP A 201 13.80 -15.51 -29.21
C ASP A 201 14.49 -16.34 -30.32
N GLU A 202 15.00 -17.53 -29.99
CA GLU A 202 15.57 -18.47 -30.97
C GLU A 202 14.53 -19.11 -31.89
N SER A 203 13.32 -19.38 -31.40
CA SER A 203 12.23 -19.95 -32.21
C SER A 203 11.54 -18.94 -33.12
N LEU A 204 11.59 -17.65 -32.78
CA LEU A 204 11.12 -16.54 -33.64
C LEU A 204 12.15 -16.14 -34.72
N SER A 205 13.41 -16.55 -34.56
CA SER A 205 14.51 -16.25 -35.48
C SER A 205 14.74 -17.34 -36.54
N ARG A 206 13.95 -18.43 -36.51
CA ARG A 206 13.97 -19.54 -37.47
C ARG A 206 12.69 -19.52 -38.31
#